data_AF-A0A7S1R9Z2-F1
#
_entry.id   AF-A0A7S1R9Z2-F1
#
_cell.length_a   1.000
_cell.length_b   1.000
_cell.length_c   1.000
_cell.angle_alpha   90.00
_cell.angle_beta   90.00
_cell.angle_gamma   90.00
#
_symmetry.space_group_name_H-M   'P 1'
#
loop_
_entity.id
_entity.type
_entity.pdbx_description
1 polymer ?
#
loop_
_entity_poly.entity_id
_entity_poly.type
_entity_poly.pdbx_seq_one_letter_code
_entity_poly.pdbx_strand_id
1 'polypeptide(L)'
;AGVWSLFLLVLESWIVGADVRAPARELKPVHSDMSMHDAIADLLPDPAGLVGDIKVAAAFIGAKGLVDVVHELLQFAGSVKIGRPLDYICDPGNVFDLVRGCMLMALFFDSKSPTIRVAVILICWMRLLEIFTSAENVALALLPLKRLGRALVPALTMTLVAFLCFTHVFHYVWGHGHKWDATFYQSFATLITTELPTDPWDRSYLELIVTYGSVLFFSVFMLNIFIGVIGTTYEQEQERVPQTFLHHRACCCLNFLLRARVLPCALCSRLVANLVTFSTLAIMAYVQVLGVTRGVYGMLSRIIFVVGFLVMLLMAYQTPGVRWAPNENHKSYLWLTTPLQDGEDQASCLCGNLLAEDAAFCSRCGQR
;
A
#
# COMPACT_ATOMS: atom_id res chain seq x y z
N ALA A 1 13.89 0.16 -5.59
CA ALA A 1 12.93 1.11 -6.21
C ALA A 1 12.03 1.83 -5.19
N GLY A 2 11.41 1.12 -4.22
CA GLY A 2 10.50 1.75 -3.23
C GLY A 2 11.15 2.87 -2.40
N VAL A 3 12.26 2.59 -1.73
CA VAL A 3 13.05 3.58 -0.95
C VAL A 3 13.44 4.79 -1.80
N TRP A 4 13.92 4.56 -3.03
CA TRP A 4 14.28 5.63 -3.96
C TRP A 4 13.09 6.51 -4.35
N SER A 5 11.91 5.92 -4.53
CA SER A 5 10.67 6.66 -4.84
C SER A 5 10.30 7.62 -3.71
N LEU A 6 10.39 7.15 -2.47
CA LEU A 6 10.15 7.97 -1.27
C LEU A 6 11.19 9.09 -1.15
N PHE A 7 12.46 8.75 -1.35
CA PHE A 7 13.55 9.72 -1.34
C PHE A 7 13.33 10.84 -2.36
N LEU A 8 12.92 10.51 -3.59
CA LEU A 8 12.60 11.52 -4.62
C LEU A 8 11.41 12.40 -4.22
N LEU A 9 10.35 11.82 -3.64
CA LEU A 9 9.21 12.60 -3.15
C LEU A 9 9.63 13.61 -2.08
N VAL A 10 10.45 13.18 -1.12
CA VAL A 10 10.96 14.05 -0.05
C VAL A 10 11.89 15.12 -0.62
N LEU A 11 12.80 14.74 -1.52
CA LEU A 11 13.78 15.64 -2.13
C LEU A 11 13.09 16.75 -2.94
N GLU A 12 12.16 16.40 -3.83
CA GLU A 12 11.43 17.40 -4.63
C GLU A 12 10.55 18.29 -3.76
N SER A 13 9.88 17.72 -2.75
CA SER A 13 9.09 18.52 -1.80
C SER A 13 9.96 19.52 -1.04
N TRP A 14 11.19 19.13 -0.68
CA TRP A 14 12.14 20.00 -0.02
C TRP A 14 12.67 21.11 -0.94
N ILE A 15 13.03 20.79 -2.19
CA ILE A 15 13.47 21.77 -3.19
C ILE A 15 12.39 22.81 -3.47
N VAL A 16 11.16 22.35 -3.72
CA VAL A 16 9.99 23.23 -3.92
C VAL A 16 9.77 24.13 -2.72
N GLY A 17 9.83 23.58 -1.51
CA GLY A 17 9.65 24.36 -0.28
C GLY A 17 10.76 25.40 -0.02
N ALA A 18 11.98 25.15 -0.51
CA ALA A 18 13.08 26.11 -0.41
C ALA A 18 12.86 27.31 -1.34
N ASP A 19 12.35 27.08 -2.55
CA ASP A 19 12.11 28.12 -3.55
C ASP A 19 11.01 29.11 -3.11
N VAL A 20 9.96 28.62 -2.43
CA VAL A 20 8.90 29.47 -1.85
C VAL A 20 9.41 30.38 -0.72
N ARG A 21 10.45 29.95 0.02
CA ARG A 21 11.01 30.74 1.13
C ARG A 21 11.97 31.84 0.68
N ALA A 22 12.56 31.72 -0.51
CA ALA A 22 13.48 32.72 -1.04
C ALA A 22 12.81 34.10 -1.29
N PRO A 23 11.63 34.21 -1.96
CA PRO A 23 10.99 35.51 -2.21
C PRO A 23 10.36 36.13 -0.95
N ALA A 24 9.99 35.34 0.05
CA ALA A 24 9.42 35.86 1.30
C ALA A 24 10.42 36.72 2.11
N ARG A 25 11.73 36.57 1.88
CA ARG A 25 12.77 37.40 2.53
C ARG A 25 12.94 38.79 1.91
N GLU A 26 12.39 39.04 0.72
CA GLU A 26 12.55 40.34 0.03
C GLU A 26 11.31 41.26 0.15
N LEU A 27 10.27 40.84 0.88
CA LEU A 27 9.13 41.70 1.19
C LEU A 27 9.56 42.78 2.19
N LYS A 28 10.05 43.91 1.65
CA LYS A 28 10.24 45.17 2.36
C LYS A 28 8.92 45.55 3.06
N PRO A 29 8.95 46.01 4.33
CA PRO A 29 7.73 46.48 4.99
C PRO A 29 7.19 47.70 4.23
N VAL A 30 6.12 47.49 3.48
CA VAL A 30 5.37 48.58 2.85
C VAL A 30 4.49 49.19 3.94
N HIS A 31 4.84 50.40 4.37
CA HIS A 31 3.95 51.27 5.14
C HIS A 31 2.77 51.66 4.25
N SER A 32 1.62 51.02 4.42
CA SER A 32 0.35 51.58 3.97
C SER A 32 -0.79 51.03 4.81
N ASP A 33 -1.75 51.90 5.12
CA ASP A 33 -2.93 51.73 5.97
C ASP A 33 -3.95 50.68 5.46
N MET A 34 -3.49 49.48 5.12
CA MET A 34 -4.32 48.39 4.64
C MET A 34 -4.87 47.61 5.83
N SER A 35 -6.20 47.41 5.84
CA SER A 35 -6.90 46.69 6.90
C SER A 35 -6.28 45.31 7.11
N MET A 36 -5.92 44.99 8.36
CA MET A 36 -5.19 43.77 8.72
C MET A 36 -5.94 42.49 8.31
N HIS A 37 -7.27 42.55 8.15
CA HIS A 37 -8.09 41.41 7.74
C HIS A 37 -7.96 41.09 6.25
N ASP A 38 -7.91 42.11 5.38
CA ASP A 38 -7.75 41.91 3.93
C ASP A 38 -6.31 41.49 3.59
N ALA A 39 -5.33 42.04 4.32
CA ALA A 39 -3.94 41.64 4.20
C ALA A 39 -3.74 40.15 4.55
N ILE A 40 -4.39 39.62 5.60
CA ILE A 40 -4.26 38.21 6.01
C ILE A 40 -4.92 37.26 4.99
N ALA A 41 -6.04 37.65 4.37
CA ALA A 41 -6.71 36.83 3.36
C ALA A 41 -5.87 36.70 2.06
N ASP A 42 -5.20 37.78 1.64
CA ASP A 42 -4.28 37.75 0.49
C ASP A 42 -2.90 37.13 0.82
N LEU A 43 -2.51 37.11 2.10
CA LEU A 43 -1.26 36.49 2.58
C LEU A 43 -1.37 35.00 2.88
N LEU A 44 -2.58 34.42 2.92
CA LEU A 44 -2.76 32.97 3.02
C LEU A 44 -2.62 32.38 1.62
N PRO A 45 -1.44 31.83 1.26
CA PRO A 45 -1.28 31.20 -0.05
C PRO A 45 -2.35 30.14 -0.20
N ASP A 46 -3.01 30.13 -1.37
CA ASP A 46 -3.96 29.09 -1.73
C ASP A 46 -3.31 27.73 -1.38
N PRO A 47 -3.89 26.94 -0.45
CA PRO A 47 -3.30 25.68 -0.05
C PRO A 47 -3.12 24.72 -1.24
N ALA A 48 -3.86 24.94 -2.34
CA ALA A 48 -3.66 24.23 -3.60
C ALA A 48 -2.38 24.66 -4.35
N GLY A 49 -1.92 25.90 -4.18
CA GLY A 49 -0.69 26.44 -4.78
C GLY A 49 0.60 26.09 -4.03
N LEU A 50 0.51 25.71 -2.74
CA LEU A 50 1.69 25.40 -1.92
C LEU A 50 2.31 24.03 -2.21
N VAL A 51 1.56 23.12 -2.85
CA VAL A 51 2.09 21.80 -3.23
C VAL A 51 2.69 21.90 -4.62
N GLY A 52 3.89 22.49 -4.70
CA GLY A 52 4.58 22.67 -5.97
C GLY A 52 4.70 21.37 -6.77
N ASP A 53 4.81 21.54 -8.09
CA ASP A 53 4.59 20.46 -9.04
C ASP A 53 5.73 19.42 -8.97
N ILE A 54 5.49 18.31 -8.28
CA ILE A 54 6.43 17.19 -8.09
C ILE A 54 6.53 16.36 -9.39
N LYS A 55 6.99 16.99 -10.47
CA LYS A 55 6.89 16.45 -11.83
C LYS A 55 7.74 15.21 -12.04
N VAL A 56 8.97 15.18 -11.53
CA VAL A 56 9.93 14.11 -11.84
C VAL A 56 9.62 12.86 -11.00
N ALA A 57 9.36 13.02 -9.70
CA ALA A 57 8.96 11.89 -8.85
C ALA A 57 7.61 11.31 -9.29
N ALA A 58 6.62 12.16 -9.62
CA ALA A 58 5.33 11.68 -10.13
C ALA A 58 5.49 10.85 -11.41
N ALA A 59 6.35 11.28 -12.34
CA ALA A 59 6.68 10.52 -13.55
C ALA A 59 7.25 9.14 -13.25
N PHE A 60 8.26 9.12 -12.38
CA PHE A 60 9.01 7.91 -12.08
C PHE A 60 8.13 6.91 -11.33
N ILE A 61 7.38 7.38 -10.33
CA ILE A 61 6.46 6.57 -9.54
C ILE A 61 5.29 6.10 -10.40
N GLY A 62 4.74 6.98 -11.23
CA GLY A 62 3.67 6.65 -12.16
C GLY A 62 4.09 5.62 -13.21
N ALA A 63 5.28 5.79 -13.79
CA ALA A 63 5.85 4.82 -14.72
C ALA A 63 6.07 3.46 -14.06
N LYS A 64 6.56 3.45 -12.80
CA LYS A 64 6.66 2.22 -12.01
C LYS A 64 5.29 1.59 -11.78
N GLY A 65 4.28 2.37 -11.43
CA GLY A 65 2.90 1.91 -11.24
C GLY A 65 2.34 1.23 -12.49
N LEU A 66 2.59 1.80 -13.67
CA LEU A 66 2.23 1.16 -14.94
C LEU A 66 2.92 -0.20 -15.12
N VAL A 67 4.20 -0.30 -14.81
CA VAL A 67 4.94 -1.58 -14.89
C VAL A 67 4.47 -2.59 -13.84
N ASP A 68 4.09 -2.13 -12.65
CA ASP A 68 3.49 -2.99 -11.63
C ASP A 68 2.14 -3.57 -12.13
N VAL A 69 1.30 -2.77 -12.81
CA VAL A 69 0.07 -3.27 -13.45
C VAL A 69 0.40 -4.30 -14.53
N VAL A 70 1.41 -4.06 -15.37
CA VAL A 70 1.87 -5.05 -16.36
C VAL A 70 2.33 -6.35 -15.67
N HIS A 71 3.01 -6.24 -14.52
CA HIS A 71 3.46 -7.39 -13.73
C HIS A 71 2.31 -8.24 -13.22
N GLU A 72 1.22 -7.60 -12.79
CA GLU A 72 -0.01 -8.25 -12.36
C GLU A 72 -0.77 -8.88 -13.52
N LEU A 73 -0.85 -8.21 -14.68
CA LEU A 73 -1.43 -8.78 -15.90
C LEU A 73 -0.66 -10.01 -16.38
N LEU A 74 0.67 -10.03 -16.28
CA LEU A 74 1.49 -11.20 -16.60
C LEU A 74 1.23 -12.36 -15.65
N GLN A 75 1.04 -12.09 -14.36
CA GLN A 75 0.66 -13.12 -13.39
C GLN A 75 -0.72 -13.69 -13.69
N PHE A 76 -1.71 -12.84 -13.95
CA PHE A 76 -3.05 -13.25 -14.34
C PHE A 76 -3.04 -14.09 -15.62
N ALA A 77 -2.28 -13.66 -16.65
CA ALA A 77 -2.11 -14.43 -17.88
C ALA A 77 -1.45 -15.80 -17.63
N GLY A 78 -0.50 -15.86 -16.69
CA GLY A 78 0.07 -17.12 -16.20
C GLY A 78 -0.99 -18.03 -15.57
N SER A 79 -1.85 -17.48 -14.71
CA SER A 79 -2.97 -18.17 -14.08
C SER A 79 -4.02 -18.67 -15.10
N VAL A 80 -4.31 -17.87 -16.13
CA VAL A 80 -5.18 -18.28 -17.25
C VAL A 80 -4.54 -19.45 -18.02
N LYS A 81 -3.22 -19.40 -18.30
CA LYS A 81 -2.50 -20.46 -18.99
C LYS A 81 -2.46 -21.79 -18.24
N ILE A 82 -2.59 -21.79 -16.92
CA ILE A 82 -2.69 -23.02 -16.11
C ILE A 82 -4.16 -23.45 -15.89
N GLY A 83 -5.14 -22.75 -16.48
CA GLY A 83 -6.56 -23.06 -16.34
C GLY A 83 -7.18 -22.64 -15.00
N ARG A 84 -6.52 -21.76 -14.22
CA ARG A 84 -6.98 -21.33 -12.89
C ARG A 84 -7.08 -19.80 -12.76
N PRO A 85 -7.87 -19.11 -13.61
CA PRO A 85 -7.99 -17.65 -13.54
C PRO A 85 -8.71 -17.17 -12.27
N LEU A 86 -9.65 -17.98 -11.76
CA LEU A 86 -10.45 -17.62 -10.58
C LEU A 86 -9.59 -17.53 -9.32
N ASP A 87 -8.61 -18.41 -9.14
CA ASP A 87 -7.66 -18.35 -8.03
C ASP A 87 -6.97 -16.98 -7.92
N TYR A 88 -6.64 -16.35 -9.06
CA TYR A 88 -6.01 -15.03 -9.05
C TYR A 88 -6.98 -13.95 -8.57
N ILE A 89 -8.23 -13.96 -9.06
CA ILE A 89 -9.25 -12.95 -8.75
C ILE A 89 -9.80 -13.12 -7.33
N CYS A 90 -9.92 -14.37 -6.87
CA CYS A 90 -10.42 -14.69 -5.53
C CYS A 90 -9.38 -14.44 -4.43
N ASP A 91 -8.08 -14.36 -4.77
CA ASP A 91 -7.05 -14.01 -3.79
C ASP A 91 -7.06 -12.48 -3.54
N PRO A 92 -7.45 -12.03 -2.33
CA PRO A 92 -7.49 -10.61 -2.01
C PRO A 92 -6.11 -9.94 -2.05
N GLY A 93 -5.02 -10.71 -1.91
CA GLY A 93 -3.67 -10.19 -2.03
C GLY A 93 -3.37 -9.67 -3.43
N ASN A 94 -3.69 -10.45 -4.46
CA ASN A 94 -3.47 -10.08 -5.86
C ASN A 94 -4.34 -8.89 -6.27
N VAL A 95 -5.62 -8.87 -5.84
CA VAL A 95 -6.52 -7.74 -6.09
C VAL A 95 -5.97 -6.46 -5.46
N PHE A 96 -5.47 -6.55 -4.22
CA PHE A 96 -4.86 -5.40 -3.55
C PHE A 96 -3.58 -4.92 -4.25
N ASP A 97 -2.72 -5.84 -4.72
CA ASP A 97 -1.53 -5.49 -5.50
C ASP A 97 -1.88 -4.80 -6.82
N LEU A 98 -2.94 -5.26 -7.51
CA LEU A 98 -3.45 -4.62 -8.73
C LEU A 98 -3.99 -3.21 -8.45
N VAL A 99 -4.84 -3.05 -7.42
CA VAL A 99 -5.38 -1.73 -7.03
C VAL A 99 -4.23 -0.77 -6.68
N ARG A 100 -3.22 -1.27 -5.97
CA ARG A 100 -2.03 -0.50 -5.62
C ARG A 100 -1.25 -0.06 -6.86
N GLY A 101 -1.05 -0.95 -7.84
CA GLY A 101 -0.45 -0.64 -9.13
C GLY A 101 -1.24 0.43 -9.88
N CYS A 102 -2.57 0.28 -9.95
CA CYS A 102 -3.48 1.23 -10.59
C CYS A 102 -3.45 2.63 -9.95
N MET A 103 -3.42 2.71 -8.61
CA MET A 103 -3.31 4.00 -7.91
C MET A 103 -1.99 4.70 -8.17
N LEU A 104 -0.88 3.95 -8.23
CA LEU A 104 0.41 4.50 -8.63
C LEU A 104 0.39 4.95 -10.09
N MET A 105 -0.20 4.15 -10.98
CA MET A 105 -0.39 4.50 -12.39
C MET A 105 -1.27 5.75 -12.56
N ALA A 106 -2.27 5.97 -11.73
CA ALA A 106 -3.12 7.17 -11.78
C ALA A 106 -2.30 8.46 -11.61
N LEU A 107 -1.25 8.44 -10.79
CA LEU A 107 -0.33 9.57 -10.62
C LEU A 107 0.43 9.93 -11.92
N PHE A 108 0.58 8.97 -12.84
CA PHE A 108 1.16 9.24 -14.16
C PHE A 108 0.27 10.15 -15.02
N PHE A 109 -1.05 9.98 -14.91
CA PHE A 109 -2.03 10.71 -15.71
C PHE A 109 -2.49 12.00 -15.04
N ASP A 110 -2.78 11.93 -13.74
CA ASP A 110 -3.23 13.06 -12.94
C ASP A 110 -2.30 13.29 -11.75
N SER A 111 -1.18 13.93 -12.04
CA SER A 111 -0.22 14.34 -11.02
C SER A 111 -0.67 15.56 -10.23
N LYS A 112 -1.79 16.21 -10.59
CA LYS A 112 -2.24 17.46 -9.95
C LYS A 112 -3.21 17.20 -8.81
N SER A 113 -3.95 16.10 -8.84
CA SER A 113 -4.89 15.75 -7.79
C SER A 113 -4.19 15.50 -6.44
N PRO A 114 -4.50 16.29 -5.40
CA PRO A 114 -3.89 16.13 -4.08
C PRO A 114 -4.25 14.78 -3.45
N THR A 115 -5.47 14.29 -3.69
CA THR A 115 -5.96 13.00 -3.19
C THR A 115 -5.09 11.84 -3.71
N ILE A 116 -4.80 11.82 -5.02
CA ILE A 116 -3.93 10.81 -5.63
C ILE A 116 -2.52 10.90 -5.04
N ARG A 117 -1.97 12.11 -4.86
CA ARG A 117 -0.63 12.29 -4.25
C ARG A 117 -0.57 11.69 -2.83
N VAL A 118 -1.55 12.01 -1.98
CA VAL A 118 -1.63 11.47 -0.60
C VAL A 118 -1.75 9.95 -0.62
N ALA A 119 -2.64 9.40 -1.46
CA ALA A 119 -2.80 7.95 -1.59
C ALA A 119 -1.51 7.26 -2.03
N VAL A 120 -0.79 7.83 -3.00
CA VAL A 120 0.51 7.29 -3.46
C VAL A 120 1.58 7.38 -2.39
N ILE A 121 1.64 8.48 -1.62
CA ILE A 121 2.57 8.59 -0.48
C ILE A 121 2.31 7.45 0.51
N LEU A 122 1.04 7.24 0.91
CA LEU A 122 0.66 6.16 1.81
C LEU A 122 1.03 4.78 1.24
N ILE A 123 0.74 4.53 -0.05
CA ILE A 123 1.11 3.29 -0.73
C ILE A 123 2.63 3.08 -0.74
N CYS A 124 3.42 4.12 -1.00
CA CYS A 124 4.89 4.03 -0.97
C CYS A 124 5.39 3.64 0.42
N TRP A 125 4.83 4.22 1.48
CA TRP A 125 5.14 3.83 2.87
C TRP A 125 4.73 2.40 3.20
N MET A 126 3.51 1.98 2.82
CA MET A 126 3.06 0.60 3.02
C MET A 126 3.99 -0.40 2.31
N ARG A 127 4.48 -0.08 1.11
CA ARG A 127 5.46 -0.91 0.40
C ARG A 127 6.83 -0.99 1.09
N LEU A 128 7.22 0.04 1.83
CA LEU A 128 8.46 -0.04 2.63
C LEU A 128 8.32 -1.09 3.74
N LEU A 129 7.13 -1.21 4.35
CA LEU A 129 6.85 -2.26 5.33
C LEU A 129 6.98 -3.67 4.73
N GLU A 130 6.60 -3.83 3.46
CA GLU A 130 6.77 -5.11 2.74
C GLU A 130 8.25 -5.45 2.49
N ILE A 131 9.11 -4.47 2.22
CA ILE A 131 10.55 -4.74 1.99
C ILE A 131 11.19 -5.34 3.26
N PHE A 132 10.78 -4.89 4.44
CA PHE A 132 11.29 -5.44 5.70
C PHE A 132 10.96 -6.92 5.89
N THR A 133 9.94 -7.46 5.20
CA THR A 133 9.66 -8.90 5.20
C THR A 133 10.71 -9.74 4.47
N SER A 134 11.65 -9.10 3.76
CA SER A 134 12.80 -9.79 3.15
C SER A 134 13.88 -10.12 4.17
N ALA A 135 13.97 -9.37 5.26
CA ALA A 135 14.92 -9.64 6.33
C ALA A 135 14.27 -10.61 7.34
N GLU A 136 14.75 -11.84 7.41
CA GLU A 136 14.13 -12.92 8.20
C GLU A 136 13.79 -12.50 9.63
N ASN A 137 14.74 -11.94 10.38
CA ASN A 137 14.51 -11.49 11.76
C ASN A 137 13.37 -10.46 11.89
N VAL A 138 13.27 -9.53 10.93
CA VAL A 138 12.23 -8.49 10.94
C VAL A 138 10.91 -9.06 10.44
N ALA A 139 10.94 -9.95 9.45
CA ALA A 139 9.78 -10.66 8.94
C ALA A 139 9.11 -11.48 10.04
N LEU A 140 9.89 -12.19 10.86
CA LEU A 140 9.36 -12.99 11.97
C LEU A 140 8.59 -12.12 12.99
N ALA A 141 9.00 -10.87 13.19
CA ALA A 141 8.31 -9.93 14.07
C ALA A 141 7.09 -9.24 13.42
N LEU A 142 7.17 -8.93 12.12
CA LEU A 142 6.12 -8.18 11.41
C LEU A 142 4.99 -9.06 10.83
N LEU A 143 5.25 -10.33 10.53
CA LEU A 143 4.25 -11.23 9.94
C LEU A 143 3.02 -11.43 10.84
N PRO A 144 3.15 -11.65 12.17
CA PRO A 144 2.00 -11.68 13.06
C PRO A 144 1.15 -10.42 12.96
N LEU A 145 1.78 -9.24 12.94
CA LEU A 145 1.09 -7.95 12.85
C LEU A 145 0.30 -7.81 11.54
N LYS A 146 0.84 -8.29 10.41
CA LYS A 146 0.12 -8.26 9.13
C LYS A 146 -1.15 -9.10 9.16
N ARG A 147 -1.13 -10.26 9.84
CA ARG A 147 -2.29 -11.16 9.96
C ARG A 147 -3.27 -10.71 11.04
N LEU A 148 -2.77 -10.09 12.10
CA LEU A 148 -3.55 -9.45 13.15
C LEU A 148 -4.59 -8.50 12.55
N GLY A 149 -4.25 -7.79 11.47
CA GLY A 149 -5.18 -6.90 10.77
C GLY A 149 -6.51 -7.56 10.37
N ARG A 150 -6.51 -8.84 9.98
CA ARG A 150 -7.76 -9.57 9.66
C ARG A 150 -8.50 -9.98 10.94
N ALA A 151 -7.78 -10.42 11.96
CA ALA A 151 -8.36 -10.79 13.25
C ALA A 151 -8.92 -9.58 14.03
N LEU A 152 -8.42 -8.38 13.74
CA LEU A 152 -8.88 -7.11 14.30
C LEU A 152 -10.21 -6.64 13.71
N VAL A 153 -10.66 -7.16 12.56
CA VAL A 153 -11.87 -6.68 11.88
C VAL A 153 -13.12 -6.73 12.78
N PRO A 154 -13.41 -7.82 13.53
CA PRO A 154 -14.56 -7.84 14.43
C PRO A 154 -14.48 -6.79 15.54
N ALA A 155 -13.30 -6.62 16.15
CA ALA A 155 -13.08 -5.62 17.19
C ALA A 155 -13.24 -4.20 16.64
N LEU A 156 -12.63 -3.90 15.48
CA LEU A 156 -12.79 -2.62 14.79
C LEU A 156 -14.25 -2.36 14.39
N THR A 157 -14.99 -3.39 13.98
CA THR A 157 -16.41 -3.28 13.65
C THR A 157 -17.24 -2.92 14.88
N MET A 158 -17.02 -3.61 16.00
CA MET A 158 -17.64 -3.28 17.29
C MET A 158 -17.35 -1.83 17.70
N THR A 159 -16.11 -1.39 17.58
CA THR A 159 -15.71 0.00 17.91
C THR A 159 -16.31 1.02 16.99
N LEU A 160 -16.40 0.72 15.69
CA LEU A 160 -17.05 1.60 14.73
C LEU A 160 -18.55 1.73 15.04
N VAL A 161 -19.23 0.63 15.37
CA VAL A 161 -20.65 0.65 15.75
C VAL A 161 -20.84 1.48 17.03
N ALA A 162 -20.01 1.26 18.05
CA ALA A 162 -20.04 2.07 19.28
C ALA A 162 -19.77 3.55 18.96
N PHE A 163 -18.79 3.85 18.11
CA PHE A 163 -18.40 5.20 17.74
C PHE A 163 -19.57 5.92 17.07
N LEU A 164 -20.17 5.30 16.05
CA LEU A 164 -21.33 5.86 15.35
C LEU A 164 -22.52 6.06 16.28
N CYS A 165 -22.75 5.14 17.23
CA CYS A 165 -23.79 5.28 18.24
C CYS A 165 -23.56 6.52 19.11
N PHE A 166 -22.36 6.71 19.65
CA PHE A 166 -22.05 7.87 20.48
C PHE A 166 -21.97 9.17 19.68
N THR A 167 -21.47 9.17 18.44
CA THR A 167 -21.53 10.33 17.54
C THR A 167 -22.98 10.77 17.31
N HIS A 168 -23.90 9.83 17.13
CA HIS A 168 -25.33 10.14 16.99
C HIS A 168 -25.92 10.73 18.28
N VAL A 169 -25.55 10.19 19.45
CA VAL A 169 -25.95 10.77 20.75
C VAL A 169 -25.40 12.18 20.91
N PHE A 170 -24.12 12.42 20.61
CA PHE A 170 -23.51 13.74 20.67
C PHE A 170 -24.18 14.74 19.73
N HIS A 171 -24.54 14.31 18.52
CA HIS A 171 -25.28 15.17 17.59
C HIS A 171 -26.60 15.66 18.19
N TYR A 172 -27.32 14.78 18.89
CA TYR A 172 -28.56 15.14 19.57
C TYR A 172 -28.31 16.07 20.76
N VAL A 173 -27.30 15.76 21.59
CA VAL A 173 -26.98 16.49 22.83
C VAL A 173 -26.42 17.89 22.57
N TRP A 174 -25.56 18.05 21.57
CA TRP A 174 -24.99 19.36 21.20
C TRP A 174 -25.96 20.27 20.45
N GLY A 175 -27.13 19.74 20.06
CA GLY A 175 -28.23 20.51 19.49
C GLY A 175 -28.11 20.78 17.98
N HIS A 176 -29.21 21.28 17.40
CA HIS A 176 -29.41 21.40 15.95
C HIS A 176 -28.56 22.50 15.28
N GLY A 177 -27.79 23.27 16.06
CA GLY A 177 -26.94 24.35 15.56
C GLY A 177 -25.58 23.89 15.04
N HIS A 178 -25.18 22.64 15.32
CA HIS A 178 -23.90 22.11 14.87
C HIS A 178 -24.02 21.37 13.55
N LYS A 179 -23.12 21.70 12.63
CA LYS A 179 -22.96 20.95 11.38
C LYS A 179 -22.44 19.54 11.70
N TRP A 180 -22.93 18.55 10.95
CA TRP A 180 -22.61 17.13 11.15
C TRP A 180 -21.10 16.83 11.04
N ASP A 181 -20.39 17.53 10.16
CA ASP A 181 -18.94 17.42 10.00
C ASP A 181 -18.21 17.79 11.30
N ALA A 182 -18.54 18.93 11.91
CA ALA A 182 -17.98 19.36 13.18
C ALA A 182 -18.30 18.35 14.30
N THR A 183 -19.54 17.86 14.37
CA THR A 183 -19.93 16.82 15.34
C THR A 183 -19.09 15.55 15.17
N PHE A 184 -18.88 15.09 13.94
CA PHE A 184 -18.11 13.88 13.66
C PHE A 184 -16.65 14.04 14.11
N TYR A 185 -15.99 15.14 13.74
CA TYR A 185 -14.60 15.40 14.13
C TYR A 185 -14.44 15.55 15.63
N GLN A 186 -15.33 16.29 16.28
CA GLN A 186 -15.30 16.47 17.73
C GLN A 186 -15.56 15.14 18.45
N SER A 187 -16.51 14.34 17.97
CA SER A 187 -16.75 12.98 18.52
C SER A 187 -15.53 12.09 18.36
N PHE A 188 -14.84 12.15 17.21
CA PHE A 188 -13.60 11.40 16.98
C PHE A 188 -12.51 11.81 17.96
N ALA A 189 -12.25 13.11 18.11
CA ALA A 189 -11.27 13.63 19.07
C ALA A 189 -11.62 13.23 20.51
N THR A 190 -12.87 13.40 20.92
CA THR A 190 -13.30 13.03 22.27
C THR A 190 -13.19 11.52 22.53
N LEU A 191 -13.68 10.67 21.63
CA LEU A 191 -13.74 9.22 21.88
C LEU A 191 -12.41 8.49 21.64
N ILE A 192 -11.65 8.90 20.63
CA ILE A 192 -10.41 8.22 20.22
C ILE A 192 -9.18 8.85 20.86
N THR A 193 -9.09 10.18 20.90
CA THR A 193 -7.94 10.88 21.51
C THR A 193 -8.20 11.31 22.95
N THR A 194 -9.35 10.96 23.52
CA THR A 194 -9.74 11.30 24.90
C THR A 194 -9.74 12.81 25.17
N GLU A 195 -9.98 13.61 24.13
CA GLU A 195 -9.99 15.07 24.25
C GLU A 195 -11.24 15.52 25.02
N LEU A 196 -11.01 16.13 26.18
CA LEU A 196 -12.05 16.67 27.04
C LEU A 196 -12.33 18.14 26.66
N PRO A 197 -13.57 18.63 26.89
CA PRO A 197 -13.90 20.03 26.64
C PRO A 197 -13.03 20.96 27.48
N THR A 198 -12.53 22.04 26.87
CA THR A 198 -11.66 23.03 27.52
C THR A 198 -12.37 23.76 28.67
N ASP A 199 -13.67 24.02 28.50
CA ASP A 199 -14.48 24.81 29.43
C ASP A 199 -15.70 24.00 29.87
N PRO A 200 -15.54 23.12 30.89
CA PRO A 200 -16.63 22.23 31.32
C PRO A 200 -17.79 23.00 31.97
N TRP A 201 -17.54 24.18 32.53
CA TRP A 201 -18.53 24.98 33.24
C TRP A 201 -19.58 25.60 32.32
N ASP A 202 -19.26 25.74 31.03
CA ASP A 202 -20.16 26.32 30.02
C ASP A 202 -21.06 25.25 29.36
N ARG A 203 -20.89 23.97 29.73
CA ARG A 203 -21.61 22.85 29.13
C ARG A 203 -22.75 22.37 29.99
N SER A 204 -23.78 21.84 29.34
CA SER A 204 -24.91 21.24 30.06
C SER A 204 -24.47 20.02 30.85
N TYR A 205 -25.06 19.77 32.03
CA TYR A 205 -24.73 18.59 32.84
C TYR A 205 -24.91 17.27 32.07
N LEU A 206 -25.92 17.20 31.21
CA LEU A 206 -26.16 16.02 30.37
C LEU A 206 -25.03 15.80 29.36
N GLU A 207 -24.53 16.86 28.73
CA GLU A 207 -23.37 16.82 27.84
C GLU A 207 -22.12 16.32 28.57
N LEU A 208 -21.85 16.84 29.77
CA LEU A 208 -20.72 16.39 30.58
C LEU A 208 -20.84 14.91 30.96
N ILE A 209 -22.01 14.46 31.42
CA ILE A 209 -22.23 13.06 31.82
C ILE A 209 -22.05 12.12 30.63
N VAL A 210 -22.62 12.45 29.46
CA VAL A 210 -22.47 11.65 28.24
C VAL A 210 -21.02 11.64 27.78
N THR A 211 -20.34 12.79 27.81
CA THR A 211 -18.93 12.91 27.42
C THR A 211 -18.05 12.04 28.32
N TYR A 212 -18.10 12.21 29.64
CA TYR A 212 -17.28 11.41 30.54
C TYR A 212 -17.63 9.92 30.50
N GLY A 213 -18.92 9.57 30.43
CA GLY A 213 -19.37 8.19 30.33
C GLY A 213 -18.89 7.50 29.05
N SER A 214 -18.95 8.19 27.92
CA SER A 214 -18.48 7.67 26.62
C SER A 214 -16.96 7.56 26.56
N VAL A 215 -16.21 8.54 27.08
CA VAL A 215 -14.75 8.47 27.20
C VAL A 215 -14.32 7.31 28.09
N LEU A 216 -14.98 7.09 29.23
CA LEU A 216 -14.71 5.95 30.11
C LEU A 216 -15.00 4.62 29.40
N PHE A 217 -16.13 4.53 28.69
CA PHE A 217 -16.45 3.34 27.88
C PHE A 217 -15.40 3.07 26.81
N PHE A 218 -14.95 4.07 26.04
CA PHE A 218 -13.94 3.86 25.00
C PHE A 218 -12.55 3.53 25.57
N SER A 219 -12.09 4.31 26.53
CA SER A 219 -10.73 4.18 27.08
C SER A 219 -10.56 2.97 28.01
N VAL A 220 -11.58 2.62 28.79
CA VAL A 220 -11.49 1.50 29.75
C VAL A 220 -12.06 0.22 29.16
N PHE A 221 -13.22 0.25 28.51
CA PHE A 221 -13.83 -0.98 28.03
C PHE A 221 -13.29 -1.38 26.65
N MET A 222 -13.42 -0.49 25.65
CA MET A 222 -13.05 -0.85 24.28
C MET A 222 -11.54 -1.05 24.12
N LEU A 223 -10.70 -0.17 24.67
CA LEU A 223 -9.25 -0.28 24.55
C LEU A 223 -8.69 -1.53 25.25
N ASN A 224 -9.22 -1.92 26.42
CA ASN A 224 -8.80 -3.16 27.09
C ASN A 224 -9.21 -4.41 26.30
N ILE A 225 -10.40 -4.42 25.69
CA ILE A 225 -10.80 -5.52 24.78
C ILE A 225 -9.85 -5.61 23.59
N PHE A 226 -9.49 -4.47 22.98
CA PHE A 226 -8.52 -4.47 21.89
C PHE A 226 -7.17 -5.04 22.31
N ILE A 227 -6.61 -4.60 23.45
CA ILE A 227 -5.34 -5.12 23.94
C ILE A 227 -5.43 -6.63 24.18
N GLY A 228 -6.53 -7.12 24.78
CA GLY A 228 -6.74 -8.55 25.00
C GLY A 228 -6.82 -9.38 23.71
N VAL A 229 -7.59 -8.91 22.72
CA VAL A 229 -7.72 -9.58 21.42
C VAL A 229 -6.38 -9.54 20.66
N ILE A 230 -5.68 -8.40 20.70
CA ILE A 230 -4.37 -8.25 20.06
C ILE A 230 -3.36 -9.20 20.69
N GLY A 231 -3.27 -9.24 22.03
CA GLY A 231 -2.31 -10.09 22.74
C GLY A 231 -2.51 -11.57 22.44
N THR A 232 -3.74 -12.06 22.60
CA THR A 232 -4.08 -13.48 22.35
C THR A 232 -3.86 -13.89 20.89
N THR A 233 -4.26 -13.04 19.93
CA THR A 233 -4.07 -13.35 18.51
C THR A 233 -2.60 -13.25 18.11
N TYR A 234 -1.85 -12.30 18.67
CA TYR A 234 -0.43 -12.16 18.41
C TYR A 234 0.34 -13.39 18.88
N GLU A 235 0.08 -13.89 20.08
CA GLU A 235 0.69 -15.13 20.61
C GLU A 235 0.41 -16.34 19.70
N GLN A 236 -0.85 -16.52 19.29
CA GLN A 236 -1.24 -17.61 18.39
C GLN A 236 -0.56 -17.53 17.02
N GLU A 237 -0.48 -16.32 16.44
CA GLU A 237 0.18 -16.14 15.15
C GLU A 237 1.70 -16.24 15.28
N GLN A 238 2.28 -15.85 16.42
CA GLN A 238 3.72 -15.98 16.72
C GLN A 238 4.19 -17.43 16.62
N GLU A 239 3.41 -18.38 17.16
CA GLU A 239 3.70 -19.81 17.06
C GLU A 239 3.66 -20.32 15.60
N ARG A 240 2.79 -19.73 14.77
CA ARG A 240 2.58 -20.11 13.36
C ARG A 240 3.49 -19.39 12.38
N VAL A 241 4.33 -18.46 12.83
CA VAL A 241 5.20 -17.65 11.97
C VAL A 241 6.10 -18.49 11.06
N PRO A 242 6.81 -19.54 11.53
CA PRO A 242 7.75 -20.26 10.67
C PRO A 242 7.06 -20.89 9.46
N GLN A 243 5.89 -21.51 9.68
CA GLN A 243 5.10 -22.11 8.61
C GLN A 243 4.54 -21.04 7.66
N THR A 244 4.04 -19.95 8.22
CA THR A 244 3.50 -18.81 7.47
C THR A 244 4.55 -18.16 6.58
N PHE A 245 5.78 -18.02 7.09
CA PHE A 245 6.90 -17.46 6.35
C PHE A 245 7.29 -18.36 5.17
N LEU A 246 7.39 -19.67 5.39
CA LEU A 246 7.66 -20.64 4.32
C LEU A 246 6.55 -20.61 3.25
N HIS A 247 5.29 -20.58 3.67
CA HIS A 247 4.15 -20.46 2.76
C HIS A 247 4.21 -19.17 1.94
N HIS A 248 4.50 -18.03 2.58
CA HIS A 248 4.65 -16.75 1.89
C HIS A 248 5.76 -16.80 0.84
N ARG A 249 6.92 -17.38 1.17
CA ARG A 249 8.03 -17.58 0.22
C ARG A 249 7.63 -18.49 -0.95
N ALA A 250 6.89 -19.56 -0.69
CA ALA A 250 6.38 -20.46 -1.72
C ALA A 250 5.43 -19.72 -2.68
N CYS A 251 4.53 -18.90 -2.16
CA CYS A 251 3.66 -18.05 -2.98
C CYS A 251 4.45 -17.05 -3.83
N CYS A 252 5.48 -16.41 -3.27
CA CYS A 252 6.36 -15.52 -4.04
C CYS A 252 7.07 -16.27 -5.19
N CYS A 253 7.56 -17.49 -4.95
CA CYS A 253 8.14 -18.33 -5.98
C CYS A 253 7.10 -18.72 -7.05
N LEU A 254 5.89 -19.10 -6.64
CA LEU A 254 4.79 -19.42 -7.56
C LEU A 254 4.46 -18.22 -8.46
N ASN A 255 4.29 -17.02 -7.88
CA ASN A 255 3.99 -15.80 -8.64
C ASN A 255 5.12 -15.46 -9.63
N PHE A 256 6.38 -15.66 -9.25
CA PHE A 256 7.51 -15.53 -10.16
C PHE A 256 7.41 -16.52 -11.34
N LEU A 257 7.12 -17.79 -11.06
CA LEU A 257 7.01 -18.84 -12.08
C LEU A 257 5.83 -18.59 -13.05
N LEU A 258 4.68 -18.13 -12.54
CA LEU A 258 3.52 -17.79 -13.37
C LEU A 258 3.87 -16.70 -14.39
N ARG A 259 4.58 -15.66 -13.94
CA ARG A 259 5.05 -14.57 -14.81
C ARG A 259 6.11 -15.03 -15.80
N ALA A 260 7.07 -15.86 -15.33
CA ALA A 260 8.11 -16.44 -16.17
C ALA A 260 7.55 -17.32 -17.31
N ARG A 261 6.38 -17.95 -17.11
CA ARG A 261 5.70 -18.75 -18.15
C ARG A 261 5.12 -17.91 -19.29
N VAL A 262 4.90 -16.62 -19.08
CA VAL A 262 4.35 -15.70 -20.09
C VAL A 262 5.47 -14.95 -20.81
N LEU A 263 6.53 -14.59 -20.09
CA LEU A 263 7.65 -13.83 -20.63
C LEU A 263 8.68 -14.71 -21.37
N PRO A 264 9.33 -14.19 -22.42
CA PRO A 264 10.46 -14.88 -23.03
C PRO A 264 11.69 -14.81 -22.10
N CYS A 265 12.22 -15.96 -21.69
CA CYS A 265 13.33 -16.06 -20.71
C CYS A 265 14.73 -16.30 -21.32
N ALA A 266 14.80 -16.45 -22.65
CA ALA A 266 16.01 -16.87 -23.37
C ALA A 266 16.40 -15.88 -24.48
N LEU A 267 16.14 -14.58 -24.30
CA LEU A 267 16.53 -13.56 -25.27
C LEU A 267 18.03 -13.24 -25.22
N CYS A 268 18.63 -13.27 -24.03
CA CYS A 268 20.04 -12.95 -23.85
C CYS A 268 20.68 -13.73 -22.68
N SER A 269 22.01 -13.68 -22.59
CA SER A 269 22.76 -14.27 -21.47
C SER A 269 22.59 -13.46 -20.18
N ARG A 270 22.78 -14.09 -19.02
CA ARG A 270 22.64 -13.43 -17.72
C ARG A 270 23.57 -12.22 -17.55
N LEU A 271 24.77 -12.29 -18.12
CA LEU A 271 25.74 -11.19 -18.10
C LEU A 271 25.20 -9.98 -18.87
N VAL A 272 24.70 -10.20 -20.10
CA VAL A 272 24.12 -9.13 -20.92
C VAL A 272 22.90 -8.53 -20.23
N ALA A 273 22.03 -9.35 -19.64
CA ALA A 273 20.86 -8.88 -18.91
C ALA A 273 21.23 -7.97 -17.72
N ASN A 274 22.25 -8.33 -16.96
CA ASN A 274 22.75 -7.50 -15.86
C ASN A 274 23.31 -6.17 -16.38
N LEU A 275 24.14 -6.20 -17.44
CA LEU A 275 24.70 -4.98 -18.05
C LEU A 275 23.59 -4.04 -18.54
N VAL A 276 22.61 -4.56 -19.28
CA VAL A 276 21.45 -3.77 -19.76
C VAL A 276 20.67 -3.18 -18.58
N THR A 277 20.48 -3.93 -17.50
CA THR A 277 19.81 -3.44 -16.28
C THR A 277 20.57 -2.28 -15.64
N PHE A 278 21.89 -2.37 -15.49
CA PHE A 278 22.71 -1.29 -14.93
C PHE A 278 22.75 -0.07 -15.84
N SER A 279 22.90 -0.25 -17.16
CA SER A 279 22.86 0.85 -18.13
C SER A 279 21.50 1.57 -18.10
N THR A 280 20.40 0.81 -18.04
CA THR A 280 19.05 1.37 -17.96
C THR A 280 18.85 2.16 -16.67
N LEU A 281 19.31 1.63 -15.53
CA LEU A 281 19.26 2.33 -14.25
C LEU A 281 20.06 3.64 -14.28
N ALA A 282 21.25 3.65 -14.88
CA ALA A 282 22.07 4.84 -15.03
C ALA A 282 21.39 5.91 -15.90
N ILE A 283 20.78 5.51 -17.02
CA ILE A 283 20.02 6.42 -17.89
C ILE A 283 18.84 7.04 -17.13
N MET A 284 18.06 6.22 -16.41
CA MET A 284 16.95 6.73 -15.61
C MET A 284 17.42 7.70 -14.52
N ALA A 285 18.49 7.37 -13.81
CA ALA A 285 19.08 8.26 -12.80
C ALA A 285 19.58 9.57 -13.42
N TYR A 286 20.22 9.51 -14.58
CA TYR A 286 20.65 10.71 -15.32
C TYR A 286 19.47 11.61 -15.72
N VAL A 287 18.39 11.01 -16.24
CA VAL A 287 17.16 11.75 -16.58
C VAL A 287 16.52 12.39 -15.35
N GLN A 288 16.56 11.72 -14.19
CA GLN A 288 16.09 12.29 -12.92
C GLN A 288 16.92 13.50 -12.50
N VAL A 289 18.26 13.37 -12.50
CA VAL A 289 19.16 14.48 -12.14
C VAL A 289 18.96 15.65 -13.09
N LEU A 290 18.84 15.41 -14.40
CA LEU A 290 18.59 16.46 -15.39
C LEU A 290 17.23 17.14 -15.17
N GLY A 291 16.18 16.35 -14.88
CA GLY A 291 14.85 16.87 -14.61
C GLY A 291 14.81 17.74 -13.34
N VAL A 292 15.48 17.31 -12.27
CA VAL A 292 15.54 18.05 -11.00
C VAL A 292 16.41 19.30 -11.12
N THR A 293 17.58 19.22 -11.78
CA THR A 293 18.54 20.34 -11.84
C THR A 293 18.20 21.39 -12.88
N ARG A 294 17.64 21.00 -14.03
CA ARG A 294 17.36 21.92 -15.15
C ARG A 294 15.87 22.17 -15.36
N GLY A 295 14.99 21.52 -14.62
CA GLY A 295 13.54 21.58 -14.84
C GLY A 295 13.09 21.00 -16.19
N VAL A 296 13.98 20.29 -16.91
CA VAL A 296 13.69 19.72 -18.23
C VAL A 296 12.89 18.44 -18.02
N TYR A 297 11.57 18.58 -18.04
CA TYR A 297 10.65 17.48 -17.87
C TYR A 297 9.54 17.54 -18.92
N GLY A 298 9.28 16.41 -19.58
CA GLY A 298 8.25 16.33 -20.62
C GLY A 298 7.80 14.89 -20.86
N MET A 299 7.07 14.67 -21.95
CA MET A 299 6.56 13.34 -22.30
C MET A 299 7.70 12.32 -22.55
N LEU A 300 8.84 12.78 -23.05
CA LEU A 300 9.98 11.92 -23.33
C LEU A 300 10.56 11.28 -22.07
N SER A 301 10.72 12.03 -20.97
CA SER A 301 11.24 11.48 -19.71
C SER A 301 10.29 10.43 -19.13
N ARG A 302 8.97 10.66 -19.22
CA ARG A 302 7.94 9.67 -18.86
C ARG A 302 8.10 8.36 -19.64
N ILE A 303 8.24 8.46 -20.97
CA ILE A 303 8.42 7.28 -21.84
C ILE A 303 9.72 6.55 -21.48
N ILE A 304 10.83 7.28 -21.26
CA ILE A 304 12.10 6.68 -20.86
C ILE A 304 11.95 5.91 -19.55
N PHE A 305 11.24 6.43 -18.55
CA PHE A 305 11.01 5.69 -17.31
C PHE A 305 10.17 4.43 -17.52
N VAL A 306 9.09 4.50 -18.30
CA VAL A 306 8.24 3.33 -18.58
C VAL A 306 9.03 2.25 -19.30
N VAL A 307 9.70 2.61 -20.41
CA VAL A 307 10.53 1.68 -21.18
C VAL A 307 11.66 1.13 -20.32
N GLY A 308 12.31 1.98 -19.52
CA GLY A 308 13.38 1.56 -18.63
C GLY A 308 12.93 0.52 -17.61
N PHE A 309 11.80 0.75 -16.93
CA PHE A 309 11.24 -0.23 -15.99
C PHE A 309 10.80 -1.53 -16.68
N LEU A 310 10.20 -1.45 -17.88
CA LEU A 310 9.83 -2.65 -18.66
C LEU A 310 11.07 -3.46 -19.08
N VAL A 311 12.14 -2.79 -19.51
CA VAL A 311 13.42 -3.44 -19.85
C VAL A 311 14.01 -4.10 -18.61
N MET A 312 14.09 -3.39 -17.47
CA MET A 312 14.57 -3.97 -16.21
C MET A 312 13.74 -5.18 -15.78
N LEU A 313 12.40 -5.10 -15.92
CA LEU A 313 11.50 -6.21 -15.64
C LEU A 313 11.82 -7.42 -16.53
N LEU A 314 11.92 -7.22 -17.84
CA LEU A 314 12.24 -8.28 -18.80
C LEU A 314 13.61 -8.91 -18.53
N MET A 315 14.62 -8.08 -18.21
CA MET A 315 15.98 -8.54 -17.92
C MET A 315 16.06 -9.39 -16.65
N ALA A 316 15.18 -9.15 -15.66
CA ALA A 316 15.14 -9.96 -14.44
C ALA A 316 14.85 -11.44 -14.72
N TYR A 317 14.08 -11.74 -15.77
CA TYR A 317 13.70 -13.10 -16.20
C TYR A 317 14.68 -13.74 -17.20
N GLN A 318 15.72 -13.04 -17.64
CA GLN A 318 16.70 -13.61 -18.58
C GLN A 318 17.70 -14.49 -17.83
N THR A 319 17.49 -15.80 -17.87
CA THR A 319 18.42 -16.80 -17.34
C THR A 319 18.33 -18.06 -18.20
N PRO A 320 19.03 -18.12 -19.35
CA PRO A 320 18.93 -19.26 -20.25
C PRO A 320 19.42 -20.55 -19.56
N GLY A 321 18.75 -21.67 -19.83
CA GLY A 321 19.16 -23.00 -19.34
C GLY A 321 18.69 -23.37 -17.93
N VAL A 322 17.91 -22.52 -17.27
CA VAL A 322 17.28 -22.87 -15.97
C VAL A 322 16.06 -23.76 -16.16
N ARG A 323 15.84 -24.68 -15.21
CA ARG A 323 14.75 -25.68 -15.25
C ARG A 323 13.34 -25.10 -15.24
N TRP A 324 13.17 -23.86 -14.78
CA TRP A 324 11.88 -23.20 -14.76
C TRP A 324 11.55 -22.45 -16.05
N ALA A 325 12.53 -22.23 -16.93
CA ALA A 325 12.24 -21.66 -18.24
C ALA A 325 11.42 -22.68 -19.05
N PRO A 326 10.37 -22.23 -19.76
CA PRO A 326 9.55 -23.12 -20.56
C PRO A 326 10.43 -23.81 -21.62
N ASN A 327 10.61 -25.12 -21.47
CA ASN A 327 11.24 -25.99 -22.46
C ASN A 327 10.16 -26.97 -22.91
N GLU A 328 9.87 -27.00 -24.21
CA GLU A 328 8.77 -27.80 -24.78
C GLU A 328 8.89 -29.30 -24.42
N ASN A 329 10.10 -29.77 -24.12
CA ASN A 329 10.37 -31.17 -23.84
C ASN A 329 10.31 -31.57 -22.35
N HIS A 330 10.13 -30.64 -21.40
CA HIS A 330 10.14 -30.97 -19.98
C HIS A 330 8.93 -30.42 -19.22
N LYS A 331 8.13 -31.31 -18.63
CA LYS A 331 7.07 -30.94 -17.67
C LYS A 331 7.72 -30.67 -16.30
N SER A 332 7.50 -29.49 -15.75
CA SER A 332 7.97 -29.12 -14.40
C SER A 332 6.79 -29.08 -13.44
N TYR A 333 6.93 -29.74 -12.29
CA TYR A 333 5.91 -29.82 -11.26
C TYR A 333 6.36 -29.05 -10.02
N LEU A 334 5.49 -28.21 -9.47
CA LEU A 334 5.69 -27.55 -8.19
C LEU A 334 4.80 -28.24 -7.15
N TRP A 335 5.41 -28.80 -6.12
CA TRP A 335 4.68 -29.40 -5.00
C TRP A 335 4.52 -28.35 -3.91
N LEU A 336 3.27 -28.00 -3.60
CA LEU A 336 2.94 -27.17 -2.46
C LEU A 336 2.38 -28.09 -1.37
N THR A 337 3.02 -28.12 -0.21
CA THR A 337 2.48 -28.80 0.97
C THR A 337 1.74 -27.78 1.81
N THR A 338 0.47 -28.05 2.10
CA THR A 338 -0.33 -27.27 3.05
C THR A 338 -0.54 -28.09 4.31
N PRO A 339 -0.36 -27.50 5.51
CA PRO A 339 -0.67 -28.20 6.74
C PRO A 339 -2.16 -28.56 6.74
N LEU A 340 -2.48 -29.76 7.23
CA LEU A 340 -3.87 -30.15 7.46
C LEU A 340 -4.41 -29.28 8.60
N GLN A 341 -5.55 -28.60 8.40
CA GLN A 341 -6.21 -27.91 9.51
C GLN A 341 -6.84 -28.95 10.43
N ASP A 342 -6.34 -29.04 11.66
CA ASP A 342 -6.92 -29.88 12.71
C ASP A 342 -8.29 -29.32 13.09
N GLY A 343 -9.37 -29.88 12.54
CA GLY A 343 -10.74 -29.56 12.95
C GLY A 343 -11.79 -29.41 11.84
N GLU A 344 -11.41 -29.40 10.56
CA GLU A 344 -12.38 -29.67 9.50
C GLU A 344 -12.48 -31.19 9.32
N ASP A 345 -13.67 -31.73 9.59
CA ASP A 345 -14.00 -33.13 9.33
C ASP A 345 -13.49 -33.56 7.95
N GLN A 346 -12.85 -34.72 7.90
CA GLN A 346 -12.18 -35.35 6.76
C GLN A 346 -13.04 -35.53 5.49
N ALA A 347 -14.29 -35.06 5.47
CA ALA A 347 -15.23 -35.21 4.36
C ALA A 347 -15.08 -34.13 3.27
N SER A 348 -14.37 -33.04 3.54
CA SER A 348 -14.05 -32.01 2.54
C SER A 348 -12.54 -31.87 2.36
N CYS A 349 -11.88 -32.97 2.02
CA CYS A 349 -10.85 -32.86 0.99
C CYS A 349 -11.55 -32.30 -0.25
N LEU A 350 -11.66 -30.97 -0.34
CA LEU A 350 -11.91 -30.25 -1.57
C LEU A 350 -10.67 -30.47 -2.47
N CYS A 351 -10.48 -31.71 -2.93
CA CYS A 351 -10.20 -31.98 -4.33
C CYS A 351 -11.41 -31.52 -5.16
N GLY A 352 -11.90 -30.30 -4.93
CA GLY A 352 -13.08 -29.77 -5.58
C GLY A 352 -12.68 -29.42 -7.00
N ASN A 353 -12.80 -30.39 -7.92
CA ASN A 353 -12.84 -30.18 -9.37
C ASN A 353 -11.71 -29.31 -9.99
N LEU A 354 -10.60 -29.10 -9.28
CA LEU A 354 -9.65 -28.00 -9.52
C LEU A 354 -8.34 -28.42 -10.18
N LEU A 355 -8.25 -29.67 -10.63
CA LEU A 355 -7.10 -30.21 -11.32
C LEU A 355 -7.61 -30.90 -12.57
N ALA A 356 -7.34 -30.30 -13.73
CA ALA A 356 -7.47 -31.00 -15.00
C ALA A 356 -6.73 -32.35 -14.88
N GLU A 357 -7.41 -33.42 -15.31
CA GLU A 357 -7.27 -34.84 -14.98
C GLU A 357 -5.88 -35.51 -15.11
N ASP A 358 -4.79 -34.78 -15.40
CA ASP A 358 -3.53 -35.41 -15.84
C ASP A 358 -2.26 -35.06 -15.06
N ALA A 359 -2.29 -34.23 -14.00
CA ALA A 359 -1.03 -33.66 -13.49
C ALA A 359 -0.82 -33.51 -11.98
N ALA A 360 -1.78 -33.79 -11.12
CA ALA A 360 -1.61 -33.57 -9.69
C ALA A 360 -1.95 -34.81 -8.87
N PHE A 361 -0.90 -35.51 -8.45
CA PHE A 361 -1.00 -36.65 -7.56
C PHE A 361 -1.27 -36.17 -6.13
N CYS A 362 -2.44 -36.50 -5.60
CA CYS A 362 -2.74 -36.34 -4.18
C CYS A 362 -2.15 -37.55 -3.43
N SER A 363 -1.07 -37.32 -2.68
CA SER A 363 -0.34 -38.40 -1.97
C SER A 363 -1.17 -39.12 -0.91
N ARG A 364 -2.29 -38.54 -0.46
CA ARG A 364 -3.23 -39.17 0.49
C ARG A 364 -4.26 -40.07 -0.15
N CYS A 365 -4.73 -39.72 -1.34
CA CYS A 365 -5.82 -40.44 -1.98
C CYS A 365 -5.36 -41.47 -3.02
N GLY A 366 -4.07 -41.45 -3.39
CA GLY A 366 -3.46 -42.48 -4.25
C GLY A 366 -4.04 -42.57 -5.66
N GLN A 367 -4.99 -41.70 -5.99
CA GLN A 367 -5.58 -41.57 -7.31
C GLN A 367 -4.76 -40.58 -8.14
N ARG A 368 -4.44 -41.00 -9.36
CA ARG A 368 -3.88 -40.13 -10.39
C ARG A 368 -4.96 -39.24 -10.96
#